data_AF-A0A417Y061-F1
#
_entry.id   AF-A0A417Y061-F1
#
_cell.length_a   1.000
_cell.length_b   1.000
_cell.length_c   1.000
_cell.angle_alpha   90.00
_cell.angle_beta   90.00
_cell.angle_gamma   90.00
#
_symmetry.space_group_name_H-M   'P 1'
#
loop_
_entity.id
_entity.type
_entity.pdbx_description
1 polymer ?
#
loop_
_entity_poly.entity_id
_entity_poly.type
_entity_poly.pdbx_seq_one_letter_code
_entity_poly.pdbx_strand_id
1 'polypeptide(L)'
;MTWSETKRRWHIMREIEDLFVADPTATLPWNDELAELFGDRDHLVTALRYRWQLTRQAQLDTDSPEPAWDEQRVRVEKRTQTMLRILDRAATEEQGGHRAVA
;
A
#
# COMPACT_ATOMS: atom_id res chain seq x y z
N MET A 1 0.03 11.33 18.79
CA MET A 1 -0.45 11.56 17.41
C MET A 1 -1.70 12.42 17.48
N THR A 2 -1.77 13.54 16.74
CA THR A 2 -2.96 14.41 16.71
C THR A 2 -3.97 13.90 15.67
N TRP A 3 -5.23 14.35 15.75
CA TRP A 3 -6.25 14.00 14.74
C TRP A 3 -5.87 14.47 13.33
N SER A 4 -5.24 15.65 13.21
CA SER A 4 -4.75 16.17 11.93
C SER A 4 -3.64 15.30 11.35
N GLU A 5 -2.73 14.82 12.20
CA GLU A 5 -1.66 13.91 11.80
C GLU A 5 -2.21 12.58 11.27
N THR A 6 -3.16 11.99 12.00
CA THR A 6 -3.85 10.78 11.56
C THR A 6 -4.47 10.96 10.17
N LYS A 7 -5.23 12.04 9.95
CA LYS A 7 -5.83 12.32 8.65
C LYS A 7 -4.80 12.51 7.54
N ARG A 8 -3.67 13.18 7.82
CA ARG A 8 -2.59 13.38 6.85
C ARG A 8 -1.98 12.05 6.42
N ARG A 9 -1.64 11.19 7.39
CA ARG A 9 -1.13 9.83 7.12
C ARG A 9 -2.12 9.02 6.27
N TRP A 10 -3.42 9.08 6.58
CA TRP A 10 -4.45 8.39 5.79
C TRP A 10 -4.55 8.91 4.36
N HIS A 11 -4.50 10.23 4.17
CA HIS A 11 -4.57 10.83 2.85
C HIS A 11 -3.38 10.42 1.99
N ILE A 12 -2.16 10.51 2.51
CA ILE A 12 -0.94 10.09 1.82
C ILE A 12 -0.99 8.62 1.42
N MET A 13 -1.42 7.73 2.32
CA MET A 13 -1.53 6.32 1.98
C MET A 13 -2.53 6.06 0.85
N ARG A 14 -3.59 6.89 0.73
CA ARG A 14 -4.55 6.82 -0.38
C ARG A 14 -3.96 7.35 -1.69
N GLU A 15 -3.22 8.46 -1.67
CA GLU A 15 -2.56 8.98 -2.87
C GLU A 15 -1.54 7.98 -3.45
N ILE A 16 -0.75 7.35 -2.57
CA ILE A 16 0.20 6.28 -2.97
C ILE A 16 -0.55 5.08 -3.56
N GLU A 17 -1.73 4.76 -3.02
CA GLU A 17 -2.57 3.70 -3.59
C GLU A 17 -3.04 4.03 -5.00
N ASP A 18 -3.60 5.22 -5.19
CA ASP A 18 -4.11 5.65 -6.48
C ASP A 18 -2.98 5.72 -7.53
N LEU A 19 -1.77 6.13 -7.14
CA LEU A 19 -0.58 6.07 -7.97
C LEU A 19 -0.28 4.64 -8.45
N PHE A 20 -0.22 3.67 -7.55
CA PHE A 20 0.10 2.29 -7.91
C PHE A 20 -1.01 1.57 -8.68
N VAL A 21 -2.26 2.00 -8.50
CA VAL A 21 -3.39 1.52 -9.31
C VAL A 21 -3.31 2.07 -10.73
N ALA A 22 -2.92 3.34 -10.89
CA ALA A 22 -2.78 3.99 -12.19
C ALA A 22 -1.54 3.49 -12.95
N ASP A 23 -0.42 3.29 -12.26
CA ASP A 23 0.83 2.81 -12.83
C ASP A 23 1.44 1.68 -11.96
N PRO A 24 1.27 0.41 -12.37
CA PRO A 24 1.86 -0.74 -11.67
C PRO A 24 3.39 -0.77 -11.68
N THR A 25 4.03 0.06 -12.50
CA THR A 25 5.49 0.16 -12.59
C THR A 25 6.06 1.27 -11.72
N ALA A 26 5.21 2.14 -11.17
CA ALA A 26 5.60 3.25 -10.30
C ALA A 26 6.34 2.76 -9.04
N THR A 27 7.35 3.52 -8.65
CA THR A 27 8.13 3.29 -7.43
C THR A 27 7.51 4.03 -6.25
N LEU A 28 7.82 3.60 -5.03
CA LEU A 28 7.36 4.30 -3.83
C LEU A 28 7.98 5.72 -3.80
N PRO A 29 7.15 6.78 -3.73
CA PRO A 29 7.64 8.16 -3.83
C PRO A 29 8.23 8.66 -2.49
N TRP A 30 9.28 8.00 -2.01
CA TRP A 30 9.92 8.28 -0.72
C TRP A 30 10.52 9.70 -0.67
N ASN A 31 10.20 10.48 0.36
CA ASN A 31 10.66 11.85 0.57
C ASN A 31 10.70 12.21 2.07
N ASP A 32 11.22 13.40 2.41
CA ASP A 32 11.37 13.84 3.81
C ASP A 32 10.05 13.98 4.57
N GLU A 33 8.96 14.38 3.90
CA GLU A 33 7.62 14.43 4.52
C GLU A 33 7.19 13.01 4.96
N LEU A 34 7.43 12.01 4.12
CA LEU A 34 7.13 10.62 4.46
C LEU A 34 8.03 10.09 5.57
N ALA A 35 9.31 10.51 5.60
CA ALA A 35 10.22 10.15 6.69
C ALA A 35 9.76 10.77 8.03
N GLU A 36 9.33 12.02 8.06
CA GLU A 36 8.80 12.66 9.27
C GLU A 36 7.54 11.94 9.78
N LEU A 37 6.65 11.56 8.85
CA LEU A 37 5.37 10.96 9.18
C LEU A 37 5.47 9.48 9.55
N PHE A 38 6.25 8.70 8.82
CA PHE A 38 6.30 7.24 8.94
C PHE A 38 7.58 6.73 9.61
N GLY A 39 8.57 7.59 9.83
CA GLY A 39 9.88 7.25 10.39
C GLY A 39 10.83 6.74 9.32
N ASP A 40 10.47 5.62 8.70
CA ASP A 40 11.27 4.99 7.65
C ASP A 40 10.39 4.30 6.59
N ARG A 41 11.06 3.88 5.52
CA ARG A 41 10.43 3.28 4.35
C ARG A 41 9.77 1.94 4.68
N ASP A 42 10.33 1.14 5.58
CA ASP A 42 9.77 -0.14 6.01
C ASP A 42 8.47 0.04 6.83
N HIS A 43 8.42 1.05 7.69
CA HIS A 43 7.20 1.43 8.42
C HIS A 43 6.11 1.92 7.47
N LEU A 44 6.45 2.71 6.44
CA LEU A 44 5.49 3.09 5.40
C LEU A 44 4.99 1.86 4.63
N VAL A 45 5.89 0.99 4.18
CA VAL A 45 5.52 -0.26 3.47
C VAL A 45 4.61 -1.13 4.34
N THR A 46 4.92 -1.28 5.63
CA THR A 46 4.10 -2.04 6.58
C THR A 46 2.71 -1.42 6.75
N ALA A 47 2.62 -0.09 6.89
CA ALA A 47 1.36 0.62 6.99
C ALA A 47 0.49 0.47 5.72
N LEU A 48 1.11 0.56 4.54
CA LEU A 48 0.44 0.33 3.26
C LEU A 48 -0.04 -1.13 3.18
N ARG A 49 0.80 -2.13 3.50
CA ARG A 49 0.38 -3.55 3.52
C ARG A 49 -0.85 -3.78 4.41
N TYR A 50 -0.83 -3.25 5.63
CA TYR A 50 -1.93 -3.37 6.58
C TYR A 50 -3.23 -2.74 6.04
N ARG A 51 -3.15 -1.52 5.50
CA ARG A 51 -4.31 -0.81 4.95
C ARG A 51 -4.93 -1.54 3.75
N TRP A 52 -4.11 -2.14 2.89
CA TRP A 52 -4.61 -2.90 1.75
C TRP A 52 -5.28 -4.20 2.16
N GLN A 53 -4.73 -4.89 3.16
CA GLN A 53 -5.36 -6.09 3.70
C GLN A 53 -6.74 -5.76 4.30
N LEU A 54 -6.85 -4.65 5.04
CA LEU A 54 -8.11 -4.18 5.58
C LEU A 54 -9.12 -3.83 4.47
N THR A 55 -8.66 -3.16 3.40
CA THR A 55 -9.52 -2.80 2.26
C THR A 55 -9.98 -4.03 1.49
N ARG A 56 -9.10 -5.02 1.29
CA ARG A 56 -9.47 -6.33 0.73
C ARG A 56 -10.54 -6.99 1.58
N GLN A 57 -10.35 -7.05 2.91
CA GLN A 57 -11.32 -7.66 3.81
C GLN A 57 -12.68 -6.97 3.68
N ALA A 58 -12.72 -5.64 3.76
CA ALA A 58 -13.97 -4.88 3.62
C ALA A 58 -14.67 -5.08 2.25
N GLN A 59 -13.93 -5.18 1.15
CA GLN A 59 -14.48 -5.43 -0.18
C GLN A 59 -15.01 -6.85 -0.39
N LEU A 60 -14.54 -7.80 0.43
CA LEU A 60 -14.95 -9.20 0.39
C LEU A 60 -16.01 -9.54 1.45
N ASP A 61 -16.17 -8.70 2.47
CA ASP A 61 -17.12 -8.84 3.59
C ASP A 61 -18.52 -8.26 3.25
N THR A 62 -18.83 -8.07 1.97
CA THR A 62 -20.16 -7.58 1.56
C THR A 62 -21.13 -8.78 1.54
N ASP A 63 -22.25 -8.78 2.26
CA ASP A 63 -23.15 -9.95 2.30
C ASP A 63 -24.02 -10.08 1.03
N SER A 64 -23.49 -10.55 -0.11
CA SER A 64 -24.34 -10.90 -1.26
C SER A 64 -23.89 -12.15 -2.01
N PRO A 65 -24.74 -13.17 -2.17
CA PRO A 65 -24.42 -14.33 -2.98
C PRO A 65 -24.92 -14.14 -4.42
N GLU A 66 -24.20 -13.37 -5.23
CA GLU A 66 -24.51 -13.23 -6.66
C GLU A 66 -23.32 -13.66 -7.53
N PRO A 67 -23.50 -14.22 -8.74
CA PRO A 67 -22.41 -14.65 -9.62
C PRO A 67 -21.36 -13.55 -9.94
N ALA A 68 -21.73 -12.27 -9.84
CA ALA A 68 -20.82 -11.13 -9.93
C ALA A 68 -19.71 -11.13 -8.85
N TRP A 69 -19.87 -11.93 -7.80
CA TRP A 69 -18.94 -12.09 -6.70
C TRP A 69 -17.65 -12.78 -7.09
N ASP A 70 -17.70 -13.83 -7.91
CA ASP A 70 -16.48 -14.53 -8.30
C ASP A 70 -15.58 -13.62 -9.16
N GLU A 71 -16.17 -12.85 -10.06
CA GLU A 71 -15.45 -11.85 -10.86
C GLU A 71 -14.90 -10.71 -9.99
N GLN A 72 -15.68 -10.22 -9.02
CA GLN A 72 -15.25 -9.21 -8.06
C GLN A 72 -14.09 -9.73 -7.19
N ARG A 73 -14.20 -10.96 -6.66
CA ARG A 73 -13.16 -11.62 -5.86
C ARG A 73 -11.86 -11.75 -6.64
N VAL A 74 -11.91 -12.28 -7.86
CA VAL A 74 -10.72 -12.42 -8.71
C VAL A 74 -10.10 -11.06 -9.02
N ARG A 75 -10.91 -10.03 -9.26
CA ARG A 75 -10.42 -8.66 -9.49
C ARG A 75 -9.73 -8.08 -8.26
N VAL A 76 -10.34 -8.21 -7.09
CA VAL A 76 -9.78 -7.75 -5.81
C VAL A 76 -8.47 -8.47 -5.52
N GLU A 77 -8.44 -9.80 -5.67
CA GLU A 77 -7.22 -10.59 -5.43
C GLU A 77 -6.09 -10.24 -6.39
N LYS A 78 -6.37 -10.09 -7.69
CA LYS A 78 -5.37 -9.64 -8.67
C LYS A 78 -4.81 -8.27 -8.30
N ARG A 79 -5.67 -7.31 -7.95
CA ARG A 79 -5.24 -5.97 -7.52
C ARG A 79 -4.39 -6.02 -6.26
N THR A 80 -4.78 -6.81 -5.26
CA THR A 80 -4.00 -6.99 -4.03
C THR A 80 -2.64 -7.61 -4.32
N GLN A 81 -2.57 -8.66 -5.15
CA GLN A 81 -1.30 -9.30 -5.50
C GLN A 81 -0.35 -8.34 -6.22
N THR A 82 -0.84 -7.57 -7.20
CA THR A 82 -0.03 -6.55 -7.88
C THR A 82 0.53 -5.54 -6.89
N MET A 83 -0.31 -5.05 -5.96
CA MET A 83 0.14 -4.09 -4.96
C MET A 83 1.21 -4.65 -4.03
N LEU A 84 1.00 -5.86 -3.51
CA LEU A 84 1.96 -6.49 -2.61
C LEU A 84 3.32 -6.70 -3.29
N ARG A 85 3.35 -7.01 -4.59
CA ARG A 85 4.60 -7.10 -5.38
C ARG A 85 5.30 -5.74 -5.50
N ILE A 86 4.56 -4.66 -5.75
CA ILE A 86 5.14 -3.30 -5.83
C ILE A 86 5.78 -2.92 -4.49
N LEU A 87 5.10 -3.22 -3.38
CA LEU A 87 5.59 -2.97 -2.03
C LEU A 87 6.80 -3.84 -1.68
N ASP A 88 6.83 -5.09 -2.13
CA ASP A 88 7.97 -5.99 -1.94
C ASP A 88 9.22 -5.53 -2.68
N ARG A 89 9.06 -5.07 -3.93
CA ARG A 89 10.11 -4.39 -4.69
C ARG A 89 10.60 -3.15 -3.93
N ALA A 90 9.67 -2.32 -3.43
CA ALA A 90 10.02 -1.10 -2.73
C ALA A 90 10.76 -1.34 -1.40
N ALA A 91 10.49 -2.45 -0.70
CA ALA A 91 11.24 -2.86 0.49
C ALA A 91 12.65 -3.37 0.13
N THR A 92 12.77 -4.14 -0.96
CA THR A 92 14.04 -4.69 -1.43
C THR A 92 15.00 -3.61 -1.92
N GLU A 93 14.49 -2.59 -2.61
CA GLU A 93 15.27 -1.45 -3.09
C GLU A 93 15.98 -0.70 -1.95
N GLU A 94 15.33 -0.59 -0.78
CA GLU A 94 15.97 0.07 0.37
C GLU A 94 17.06 -0.79 1.00
N GLN A 95 16.81 -2.09 1.16
CA GLN A 95 17.81 -3.01 1.70
C GLN A 95 19.05 -3.11 0.79
N GLY A 96 18.88 -2.98 -0.53
CA GLY A 96 19.97 -2.92 -1.50
C GLY A 96 20.79 -1.62 -1.43
N GLY A 97 20.13 -0.48 -1.18
CA GLY A 97 20.80 0.82 -0.98
C GLY A 97 21.58 0.87 0.34
N HIS A 98 21.00 0.35 1.43
CA HIS A 98 21.62 0.34 2.75
C HIS A 98 22.83 -0.62 2.84
N ARG A 99 22.87 -1.68 2.02
CA ARG A 99 23.95 -2.70 2.03
C ARG A 99 25.17 -2.32 1.18
N ALA A 100 25.08 -1.31 0.32
CA ALA A 100 26.20 -0.81 -0.48
C ALA A 100 27.13 0.16 0.27
N VAL A 101 26.81 0.47 1.53
CA VAL A 101 27.54 1.43 2.38
C VAL A 101 27.96 0.73 3.68
N ALA A 102 28.84 -0.27 3.59
CA ALA A 102 29.46 -0.93 4.74
C ALA A 102 30.88 -1.40 4.39
#